data_AF-A0A3S0W778-F1
#
_entry.id   AF-A0A3S0W778-F1
#
_cell.length_a   1.000
_cell.length_b   1.000
_cell.length_c   1.000
_cell.angle_alpha   90.00
_cell.angle_beta   90.00
_cell.angle_gamma   90.00
#
_symmetry.space_group_name_H-M   'P 1'
#
loop_
_entity.id
_entity.type
_entity.pdbx_description
1 polymer ?
#
loop_
_entity_poly.entity_id
_entity_poly.type
_entity_poly.pdbx_seq_one_letter_code
_entity_poly.pdbx_strand_id
1 'polypeptide(L)'
;MNFIYCASAALLMLPLNLLAAQSYYCPQNHAYINLGMSTNEVIAACGQPISKQDSEQPLTQKIPVQQLIYNNQGTSTAFYGVWNVQTGSGGAQMEIDVVNNQVKGIKINGGNSNATSLCSGTSIQMNDPVSKVYGACGSPDVVNNTFVNMPVPTATKPQIWIYQPGQYQPSVSLTFVDGKLQSINN
;
A
#
# COMPACT_ATOMS: atom_id res chain seq x y z
N MET A 1 -49.41 8.89 -40.71
CA MET A 1 -48.86 7.86 -39.80
C MET A 1 -47.37 7.81 -40.04
N ASN A 2 -46.54 8.21 -39.08
CA ASN A 2 -45.18 7.66 -38.93
C ASN A 2 -44.63 7.94 -37.55
N PHE A 3 -43.83 6.98 -37.11
CA PHE A 3 -43.58 6.57 -35.73
C PHE A 3 -42.81 7.58 -34.86
N ILE A 4 -43.22 7.61 -33.60
CA ILE A 4 -42.56 8.18 -32.44
C ILE A 4 -41.18 7.52 -32.25
N TYR A 5 -40.11 8.31 -32.28
CA TYR A 5 -38.79 7.90 -31.78
C TYR A 5 -38.55 8.52 -30.41
N CYS A 6 -38.88 7.78 -29.36
CA CYS A 6 -38.37 8.03 -28.01
C CYS A 6 -36.88 7.71 -28.00
N ALA A 7 -36.04 8.72 -28.26
CA ALA A 7 -34.61 8.62 -28.03
C ALA A 7 -34.36 8.67 -26.52
N SER A 8 -34.12 7.48 -25.98
CA SER A 8 -33.66 7.10 -24.66
C SER A 8 -32.77 8.15 -23.97
N ALA A 9 -33.31 8.86 -22.98
CA ALA A 9 -32.52 9.57 -21.98
C ALA A 9 -31.88 8.55 -21.02
N ALA A 10 -30.78 7.93 -21.45
CA ALA A 10 -29.93 7.15 -20.57
C ALA A 10 -29.09 8.12 -19.71
N LEU A 11 -29.66 8.52 -18.56
CA LEU A 11 -28.93 9.16 -17.47
C LEU A 11 -27.78 8.23 -17.04
N LEU A 12 -26.58 8.57 -17.47
CA LEU A 12 -25.31 8.09 -16.94
C LEU A 12 -25.21 8.51 -15.47
N MET A 13 -25.78 7.70 -14.57
CA MET A 13 -25.39 7.73 -13.16
C MET A 13 -23.98 7.15 -13.04
N LEU A 14 -22.96 7.98 -13.26
CA LEU A 14 -21.63 7.68 -12.77
C LEU A 14 -21.69 7.69 -11.23
N PRO A 15 -21.36 6.60 -10.53
CA PRO A 15 -21.07 6.70 -9.12
C PRO A 15 -19.77 7.49 -8.98
N LEU A 16 -19.89 8.76 -8.61
CA LEU A 16 -18.79 9.53 -8.04
C LEU A 16 -18.40 8.81 -6.75
N ASN A 17 -17.40 7.92 -6.85
CA ASN A 17 -16.68 7.43 -5.69
C ASN A 17 -16.05 8.66 -5.01
N LEU A 18 -16.76 9.20 -4.03
CA LEU A 18 -16.27 10.21 -3.10
C LEU A 18 -15.00 9.65 -2.46
N LEU A 19 -13.85 10.07 -2.98
CA LEU A 19 -12.60 10.07 -2.22
C LEU A 19 -12.89 10.93 -0.98
N ALA A 20 -13.11 10.28 0.16
CA ALA A 20 -13.22 10.96 1.44
C ALA A 20 -11.88 11.66 1.73
N ALA A 21 -11.73 12.90 1.28
CA ALA A 21 -10.62 13.75 1.66
C ALA A 21 -10.75 13.97 3.17
N GLN A 22 -9.79 13.47 3.95
CA GLN A 22 -9.72 13.78 5.36
C GLN A 22 -9.52 15.29 5.49
N SER A 23 -10.57 15.97 5.95
CA SER A 23 -10.61 17.41 6.17
C SER A 23 -10.82 17.68 7.66
N TYR A 24 -10.18 18.73 8.17
CA TYR A 24 -10.30 19.13 9.57
C TYR A 24 -10.68 20.60 9.67
N TYR A 25 -11.63 20.89 10.56
CA TYR A 25 -12.08 22.26 10.80
C TYR A 25 -11.25 22.91 11.90
N CYS A 26 -10.66 24.05 11.59
CA CYS A 26 -9.91 24.85 12.53
C CYS A 26 -10.79 25.99 13.07
N PRO A 27 -11.18 25.94 14.35
CA PRO A 27 -12.15 26.88 14.93
C PRO A 27 -11.57 28.29 15.14
N GLN A 28 -10.26 28.46 15.11
CA GLN A 28 -9.60 29.76 15.33
C GLN A 28 -9.81 30.74 14.18
N ASN A 29 -9.61 30.32 12.93
CA ASN A 29 -9.83 31.15 11.74
C ASN A 29 -11.00 30.66 10.88
N HIS A 30 -11.85 29.79 11.42
CA HIS A 30 -13.04 29.23 10.76
C HIS A 30 -12.77 28.62 9.38
N ALA A 31 -11.61 27.98 9.21
CA ALA A 31 -11.15 27.44 7.94
C ALA A 31 -10.98 25.91 8.02
N TYR A 32 -11.01 25.25 6.86
CA TYR A 32 -10.76 23.82 6.75
C TYR A 32 -9.35 23.56 6.21
N ILE A 33 -8.69 22.55 6.76
CA ILE A 33 -7.46 22.00 6.21
C ILE A 33 -7.70 20.65 5.57
N ASN A 34 -6.99 20.36 4.49
CA ASN A 34 -7.06 19.11 3.75
C ASN A 34 -5.66 18.51 3.58
N LEU A 35 -5.61 17.18 3.41
CA LEU A 35 -4.37 16.51 3.00
C LEU A 35 -3.78 17.17 1.75
N GLY A 36 -2.45 17.34 1.74
CA GLY A 36 -1.69 17.98 0.66
C GLY A 36 -1.46 19.48 0.82
N MET A 37 -2.16 20.16 1.74
CA MET A 37 -1.92 21.59 2.02
C MET A 37 -0.50 21.84 2.53
N SER A 38 0.07 22.98 2.17
CA SER A 38 1.36 23.43 2.68
C SER A 38 1.29 23.84 4.15
N THR A 39 2.44 23.81 4.83
CA THR A 39 2.58 24.33 6.20
C THR A 39 2.05 25.76 6.34
N ASN A 40 2.29 26.63 5.36
CA ASN A 40 1.82 28.02 5.38
C ASN A 40 0.30 28.12 5.27
N GLU A 41 -0.33 27.32 4.43
CA GLU A 41 -1.80 27.26 4.31
C GLU A 41 -2.44 26.74 5.60
N VAL A 42 -1.83 25.73 6.24
CA VAL A 42 -2.32 25.22 7.53
C VAL A 42 -2.16 26.26 8.64
N ILE A 43 -1.05 27.00 8.69
CA ILE A 43 -0.87 28.10 9.63
C ILE A 43 -1.93 29.19 9.41
N ALA A 44 -2.22 29.53 8.15
CA ALA A 44 -3.25 30.52 7.85
C ALA A 44 -4.65 30.06 8.29
N ALA A 45 -4.95 28.76 8.19
CA ALA A 45 -6.24 28.20 8.57
C ALA A 45 -6.39 27.94 10.09
N CYS A 46 -5.33 27.55 10.78
CA CYS A 46 -5.40 27.03 12.15
C CYS A 46 -4.60 27.85 13.17
N GLY A 47 -3.80 28.81 12.71
CA GLY A 47 -2.83 29.54 13.52
C GLY A 47 -1.54 28.75 13.76
N GLN A 48 -0.73 29.21 14.72
CA GLN A 48 0.48 28.51 15.12
C GLN A 48 0.14 27.31 16.02
N PRO A 49 0.80 26.16 15.85
CA PRO A 49 0.62 25.02 16.73
C PRO A 49 1.20 25.28 18.11
N ILE A 50 0.72 24.55 19.12
CA ILE A 50 1.25 24.62 20.48
C ILE A 50 2.59 23.90 20.63
N SER A 51 2.86 22.93 19.74
CA SER A 51 4.11 22.17 19.72
C SER A 51 4.44 21.73 18.31
N LYS A 52 5.73 21.75 17.97
CA LYS A 52 6.31 21.20 16.74
C LYS A 52 7.42 20.24 17.14
N GLN A 53 7.37 19.03 16.62
CA GLN A 53 8.37 17.99 16.91
C GLN A 53 8.75 17.27 15.62
N ASP A 54 10.03 17.00 15.43
CA ASP A 54 10.46 16.10 14.37
C ASP A 54 10.18 14.65 14.81
N SER A 55 9.57 13.88 13.92
CA SER A 55 9.31 12.47 14.13
C SER A 55 10.56 11.67 13.83
N GLU A 56 10.96 10.81 14.77
CA GLU A 56 11.98 9.80 14.54
C GLU A 56 11.42 8.57 13.79
N GLN A 57 10.09 8.45 13.68
CA GLN A 57 9.46 7.41 12.87
C GLN A 57 9.19 7.89 11.45
N PRO A 58 9.55 7.09 10.42
CA PRO A 58 9.23 7.43 9.04
C PRO A 58 7.71 7.36 8.81
N LEU A 59 7.20 8.22 7.92
CA LEU A 59 5.82 8.11 7.47
C LEU A 59 5.64 6.75 6.80
N THR A 60 4.66 5.97 7.25
CA THR A 60 4.30 4.72 6.59
C THR A 60 3.08 4.94 5.72
N GLN A 61 3.09 4.36 4.52
CA GLN A 61 1.97 4.35 3.61
C GLN A 61 1.51 2.92 3.39
N LYS A 62 0.19 2.73 3.38
CA LYS A 62 -0.44 1.46 3.01
C LYS A 62 -0.34 1.31 1.50
N ILE A 63 0.56 0.44 1.04
CA ILE A 63 0.82 0.23 -0.39
C ILE A 63 0.25 -1.13 -0.78
N PRO A 64 -0.51 -1.23 -1.90
CA PRO A 64 -0.97 -2.51 -2.40
C PRO A 64 0.21 -3.39 -2.79
N VAL A 65 0.17 -4.64 -2.35
CA VAL A 65 1.17 -5.65 -2.65
C VAL A 65 0.49 -6.84 -3.29
N GLN A 66 1.08 -7.32 -4.37
CA GLN A 66 0.69 -8.57 -4.99
C GLN A 66 1.67 -9.65 -4.55
N GLN A 67 1.19 -10.67 -3.85
CA GLN A 67 1.98 -11.79 -3.40
C GLN A 67 1.83 -12.94 -4.39
N LEU A 68 2.93 -13.32 -5.05
CA LEU A 68 3.00 -14.45 -5.96
C LEU A 68 3.50 -15.66 -5.16
N ILE A 69 2.64 -16.65 -4.95
CA ILE A 69 2.94 -17.82 -4.15
C ILE A 69 3.15 -19.00 -5.09
N TYR A 70 4.34 -19.58 -5.01
CA TYR A 70 4.78 -20.77 -5.71
C TYR A 70 4.95 -21.89 -4.68
N ASN A 71 4.13 -22.91 -4.80
CA ASN A 71 4.21 -24.10 -3.98
C ASN A 71 4.99 -25.15 -4.75
N ASN A 72 6.31 -25.23 -4.50
CA ASN A 72 7.06 -26.37 -4.98
C ASN A 72 6.66 -27.58 -4.13
N GLN A 73 5.73 -28.38 -4.63
CA GLN A 73 5.48 -29.70 -4.09
C GLN A 73 6.73 -30.51 -4.44
N GLY A 74 7.50 -30.93 -3.43
CA GLY A 74 8.66 -31.79 -3.64
C GLY A 74 8.29 -33.03 -4.47
N THR A 75 9.30 -33.76 -4.96
CA THR A 75 9.10 -34.89 -5.89
C THR A 75 7.96 -35.82 -5.48
N SER A 76 6.83 -35.74 -6.18
CA SER A 76 5.68 -36.63 -6.00
C SER A 76 5.74 -37.78 -7.00
N THR A 77 6.41 -38.87 -6.62
CA THR A 77 6.05 -40.18 -7.15
C THR A 77 6.03 -41.18 -6.00
N ALA A 78 4.89 -41.30 -5.33
CA ALA A 78 4.59 -42.48 -4.56
C ALA A 78 3.57 -43.34 -5.32
N PHE A 79 3.95 -44.60 -5.52
CA PHE A 79 3.17 -45.71 -6.09
C PHE A 79 2.64 -45.53 -7.52
N TYR A 80 3.32 -46.21 -8.46
CA TYR A 80 2.80 -46.68 -9.76
C TYR A 80 2.04 -45.67 -10.65
N GLY A 81 2.28 -44.36 -10.51
CA GLY A 81 1.87 -43.36 -11.51
C GLY A 81 0.36 -43.13 -11.66
N VAL A 82 -0.47 -43.57 -10.71
CA VAL A 82 -1.94 -43.45 -10.80
C VAL A 82 -2.50 -42.32 -9.93
N TRP A 83 -1.76 -41.86 -8.92
CA TRP A 83 -2.18 -40.77 -8.03
C TRP A 83 -1.01 -39.84 -7.68
N ASN A 84 -1.16 -38.54 -7.94
CA ASN A 84 -0.24 -37.51 -7.43
C ASN A 84 -0.59 -37.25 -5.96
N VAL A 85 0.01 -38.03 -5.06
CA VAL A 85 -0.07 -37.77 -3.62
C VAL A 85 1.23 -37.07 -3.20
N GLN A 86 1.12 -35.98 -2.44
CA GLN A 86 2.26 -35.25 -1.88
C GLN A 86 3.04 -36.16 -0.91
N THR A 87 4.02 -36.89 -1.40
CA THR A 87 4.93 -37.69 -0.58
C THR A 87 6.28 -37.03 -0.53
N GLY A 88 6.40 -36.01 0.32
CA GLY A 88 7.69 -35.37 0.55
C GLY A 88 7.65 -34.37 1.70
N SER A 89 8.45 -34.64 2.72
CA SER A 89 8.87 -33.69 3.77
C SER A 89 9.85 -32.63 3.21
N GLY A 90 9.71 -32.21 1.95
CA GLY A 90 10.75 -31.47 1.22
C GLY A 90 10.22 -30.49 0.16
N GLY A 91 8.96 -30.07 0.27
CA GLY A 91 8.44 -28.98 -0.56
C GLY A 91 8.94 -27.61 -0.05
N ALA A 92 9.19 -26.68 -0.97
CA ALA A 92 9.48 -25.30 -0.64
C ALA A 92 8.33 -24.41 -1.11
N GLN A 93 7.72 -23.68 -0.19
CA GLN A 93 6.81 -22.59 -0.51
C GLN A 93 7.63 -21.32 -0.70
N MET A 94 7.52 -20.69 -1.86
CA MET A 94 8.13 -19.42 -2.14
C MET A 94 7.03 -18.37 -2.33
N GLU A 95 7.14 -17.25 -1.63
CA GLU A 95 6.28 -16.09 -1.78
C GLU A 95 7.12 -14.91 -2.25
N ILE A 96 6.70 -14.28 -3.34
CA ILE A 96 7.32 -13.09 -3.89
C ILE A 96 6.34 -11.93 -3.74
N ASP A 97 6.69 -10.97 -2.91
CA ASP A 97 5.91 -9.75 -2.71
C ASP A 97 6.30 -8.74 -3.81
N VAL A 98 5.33 -8.31 -4.59
CA VAL A 98 5.50 -7.41 -5.74
C VAL A 98 4.78 -6.10 -5.50
N VAL A 99 5.50 -5.00 -5.69
CA VAL A 99 4.96 -3.63 -5.62
C VAL A 99 5.50 -2.84 -6.79
N ASN A 100 4.64 -2.07 -7.47
CA ASN A 100 5.03 -1.27 -8.63
C ASN A 100 5.84 -2.06 -9.67
N ASN A 101 5.41 -3.30 -9.93
CA ASN A 101 6.04 -4.21 -10.90
C ASN A 101 7.48 -4.65 -10.52
N GLN A 102 7.86 -4.49 -9.25
CA GLN A 102 9.18 -4.86 -8.72
C GLN A 102 9.06 -5.77 -7.49
N VAL A 103 10.02 -6.68 -7.32
CA VAL A 103 10.14 -7.52 -6.14
C VAL A 103 10.51 -6.67 -4.92
N LYS A 104 9.69 -6.69 -3.87
CA LYS A 104 9.93 -5.99 -2.59
C LYS A 104 10.04 -6.93 -1.40
N GLY A 105 9.77 -8.20 -1.58
CA GLY A 105 9.97 -9.22 -0.56
C GLY A 105 10.09 -10.59 -1.19
N ILE A 106 10.94 -11.42 -0.60
CA ILE A 106 11.08 -12.83 -0.95
C ILE A 106 10.96 -13.60 0.35
N LYS A 107 10.02 -14.53 0.43
CA LYS A 107 9.89 -15.44 1.56
C LYS A 107 9.98 -16.87 1.07
N ILE A 108 10.73 -17.69 1.80
CA ILE A 108 10.90 -19.12 1.52
C ILE A 108 10.52 -19.85 2.81
N ASN A 109 9.47 -20.67 2.75
CA ASN A 109 8.91 -21.39 3.89
C ASN A 109 8.61 -20.48 5.10
N GLY A 110 8.12 -19.27 4.82
CA GLY A 110 7.84 -18.24 5.83
C GLY A 110 9.06 -17.45 6.32
N GLY A 111 10.28 -17.86 5.97
CA GLY A 111 11.52 -17.12 6.28
C GLY A 111 11.79 -16.02 5.25
N ASN A 112 12.12 -14.81 5.71
CA ASN A 112 12.51 -13.71 4.82
C ASN A 112 13.86 -13.97 4.16
N SER A 113 13.99 -13.64 2.89
CA SER A 113 15.22 -13.69 2.12
C SER A 113 15.38 -12.44 1.24
N ASN A 114 16.62 -12.12 0.88
CA ASN A 114 16.94 -11.05 -0.06
C ASN A 114 17.10 -11.55 -1.50
N ALA A 115 17.22 -12.86 -1.69
CA ALA A 115 17.37 -13.51 -2.98
C ALA A 115 16.88 -14.96 -2.95
N THR A 116 16.57 -15.51 -4.12
CA THR A 116 16.21 -16.93 -4.29
C THR A 116 16.69 -17.42 -5.66
N SER A 117 17.03 -18.69 -5.75
CA SER A 117 17.34 -19.38 -7.01
C SER A 117 16.49 -20.64 -7.19
N LEU A 118 15.36 -20.73 -6.49
CA LEU A 118 14.47 -21.90 -6.49
C LEU A 118 13.80 -22.15 -7.84
N CYS A 119 13.72 -21.13 -8.70
CA CYS A 119 13.12 -21.22 -10.02
C CYS A 119 14.18 -21.51 -11.08
N SER A 120 14.36 -22.80 -11.42
CA SER A 120 15.22 -23.26 -12.52
C SER A 120 16.67 -22.74 -12.43
N GLY A 121 17.18 -22.47 -11.21
CA GLY A 121 18.52 -21.92 -10.98
C GLY A 121 18.68 -20.44 -11.30
N THR A 122 17.64 -19.74 -11.76
CA THR A 122 17.70 -18.29 -12.04
C THR A 122 17.64 -17.52 -10.73
N SER A 123 18.63 -16.64 -10.49
CA SER A 123 18.66 -15.80 -9.29
C SER A 123 17.67 -14.64 -9.42
N ILE A 124 16.68 -14.62 -8.54
CA ILE A 124 15.72 -13.54 -8.32
C ILE A 124 16.14 -12.81 -7.05
N GLN A 125 16.21 -11.49 -7.11
CA GLN A 125 16.68 -10.63 -6.04
C GLN A 125 15.69 -9.50 -5.76
N MET A 126 15.86 -8.86 -4.61
CA MET A 126 15.13 -7.64 -4.28
C MET A 126 15.28 -6.58 -5.38
N ASN A 127 14.18 -5.89 -5.68
CA ASN A 127 14.02 -4.88 -6.73
C ASN A 127 14.10 -5.37 -8.18
N ASP A 128 14.25 -6.67 -8.41
CA ASP A 128 14.11 -7.23 -9.76
C ASP A 128 12.71 -6.94 -10.34
N PRO A 129 12.60 -6.78 -11.67
CA PRO A 129 11.29 -6.64 -12.30
C PRO A 129 10.49 -7.94 -12.18
N VAL A 130 9.18 -7.85 -11.96
CA VAL A 130 8.32 -9.03 -11.83
C VAL A 130 8.32 -9.90 -13.10
N SER A 131 8.58 -9.31 -14.27
CA SER A 131 8.73 -10.06 -15.53
C SER A 131 9.84 -11.10 -15.46
N LYS A 132 10.92 -10.84 -14.71
CA LYS A 132 11.99 -11.81 -14.47
C LYS A 132 11.50 -12.98 -13.62
N VAL A 133 10.62 -12.71 -12.64
CA VAL A 133 10.00 -13.75 -11.81
C VAL A 133 9.12 -14.65 -12.65
N TYR A 134 8.24 -14.08 -13.48
CA TYR A 134 7.41 -14.87 -14.40
C TYR A 134 8.24 -15.64 -15.42
N GLY A 135 9.34 -15.06 -15.92
CA GLY A 135 10.25 -15.74 -16.84
C GLY A 135 11.01 -16.91 -16.20
N ALA A 136 11.35 -16.79 -14.91
CA ALA A 136 12.11 -17.81 -14.18
C ALA A 136 11.22 -18.93 -13.61
N CYS A 137 10.10 -18.55 -13.00
CA CYS A 137 9.23 -19.44 -12.24
C CYS A 137 7.96 -19.85 -12.99
N GLY A 138 7.63 -19.17 -14.09
CA GLY A 138 6.34 -19.32 -14.75
C GLY A 138 5.19 -18.69 -13.95
N SER A 139 3.98 -19.20 -14.18
CA SER A 139 2.78 -18.76 -13.49
C SER A 139 2.77 -19.22 -12.03
N PRO A 140 2.43 -18.33 -11.07
CA PRO A 140 2.28 -18.71 -9.66
C PRO A 140 1.06 -19.60 -9.46
N ASP A 141 1.09 -20.42 -8.41
CA ASP A 141 -0.04 -21.25 -8.00
C ASP A 141 -1.15 -20.39 -7.39
N VAL A 142 -0.77 -19.38 -6.60
CA VAL A 142 -1.71 -18.45 -5.96
C VAL A 142 -1.20 -17.02 -6.11
N VAL A 143 -2.11 -16.12 -6.46
CA VAL A 143 -1.89 -14.67 -6.44
C VAL A 143 -2.77 -14.08 -5.34
N ASN A 144 -2.16 -13.56 -4.29
CA ASN A 144 -2.87 -12.86 -3.22
C ASN A 144 -2.67 -11.34 -3.37
N ASN A 145 -3.71 -10.56 -3.15
CA ASN A 145 -3.64 -9.10 -3.20
C ASN A 145 -3.85 -8.56 -1.78
N THR A 146 -2.80 -8.03 -1.19
CA THR A 146 -2.78 -7.55 0.19
C THR A 146 -2.25 -6.12 0.24
N PHE A 147 -2.05 -5.63 1.45
CA PHE A 147 -1.43 -4.33 1.67
C PHE A 147 -0.35 -4.49 2.73
N VAL A 148 0.76 -3.78 2.56
CA VAL A 148 1.78 -3.65 3.59
C VAL A 148 2.03 -2.18 3.87
N ASN A 149 2.34 -1.86 5.12
CA ASN A 149 2.75 -0.52 5.52
C ASN A 149 4.25 -0.41 5.21
N MET A 150 4.61 0.32 4.16
CA MET A 150 6.02 0.58 3.86
C MET A 150 6.40 2.00 4.29
N PRO A 151 7.61 2.20 4.84
CA PRO A 151 8.15 3.52 5.06
C PRO A 151 8.33 4.23 3.72
N VAL A 152 7.75 5.41 3.59
CA VAL A 152 7.97 6.27 2.43
C VAL A 152 9.32 6.96 2.60
N PRO A 153 10.24 6.86 1.63
CA PRO A 153 11.48 7.63 1.66
C PRO A 153 11.12 9.11 1.50
N THR A 154 11.49 9.90 2.51
CA THR A 154 11.18 11.34 2.58
C THR A 154 12.50 12.11 2.61
N ALA A 155 12.56 13.27 1.96
CA ALA A 155 13.79 14.07 1.91
C ALA A 155 14.09 14.71 3.28
N THR A 156 13.04 14.97 4.04
CA THR A 156 13.08 15.57 5.37
C THR A 156 12.37 14.67 6.39
N LYS A 157 12.82 14.70 7.65
CA LYS A 157 12.11 13.98 8.72
C LYS A 157 10.66 14.50 8.79
N PRO A 158 9.66 13.62 8.96
CA PRO A 158 8.29 14.07 9.16
C PRO A 158 8.19 14.99 10.39
N GLN A 159 7.37 16.03 10.32
CA GLN A 159 7.14 16.94 11.45
C GLN A 159 5.73 16.74 11.98
N ILE A 160 5.62 16.54 13.29
CA ILE A 160 4.36 16.41 14.01
C ILE A 160 4.05 17.75 14.67
N TRP A 161 2.91 18.34 14.31
CA TRP A 161 2.42 19.58 14.88
C TRP A 161 1.17 19.29 15.71
N ILE A 162 1.17 19.76 16.95
CA ILE A 162 0.03 19.58 17.86
C ILE A 162 -0.75 20.89 17.93
N TYR A 163 -2.05 20.80 17.68
CA TYR A 163 -3.01 21.89 17.84
C TYR A 163 -3.95 21.55 18.99
N GLN A 164 -4.22 22.52 19.87
CA GLN A 164 -5.25 22.40 20.89
C GLN A 164 -6.07 23.68 20.89
N PRO A 165 -7.27 23.69 20.28
CA PRO A 165 -8.02 24.93 20.10
C PRO A 165 -8.63 25.49 21.39
N GLY A 166 -8.66 24.70 22.48
CA GLY A 166 -9.02 25.17 23.82
C GLY A 166 -8.61 24.17 24.91
N GLN A 167 -8.51 24.66 26.15
CA GLN A 167 -8.06 23.88 27.33
C GLN A 167 -8.88 22.61 27.60
N TYR A 168 -10.14 22.57 27.14
CA TYR A 168 -11.06 21.43 27.30
C TYR A 168 -11.37 20.70 25.99
N GLN A 169 -10.70 21.06 24.90
CA GLN A 169 -10.86 20.41 23.60
C GLN A 169 -9.74 19.39 23.38
N PRO A 170 -10.03 18.27 22.69
CA PRO A 170 -9.01 17.28 22.33
C PRO A 170 -7.94 17.94 21.45
N SER A 171 -6.69 17.52 21.65
CA SER A 171 -5.62 17.93 20.76
C SER A 171 -5.70 17.19 19.44
N VAL A 172 -5.31 17.87 18.37
CA VAL A 172 -5.20 17.31 17.03
C VAL A 172 -3.75 17.30 16.61
N SER A 173 -3.30 16.16 16.11
CA SER A 173 -1.94 15.94 15.63
C SER A 173 -1.93 15.95 14.11
N LEU A 174 -1.15 16.85 13.54
CA LEU A 174 -0.95 17.00 12.10
C LEU A 174 0.44 16.54 11.74
N THR A 175 0.57 15.64 10.77
CA THR A 175 1.88 15.17 10.29
C THR A 175 2.20 15.80 8.95
N PHE A 176 3.33 16.50 8.88
CA PHE A 176 3.87 17.12 7.67
C PHE A 176 5.07 16.35 7.16
N VAL A 177 5.17 16.23 5.84
CA VAL A 177 6.33 15.67 5.15
C VAL A 177 6.64 16.55 3.95
N ASP A 178 7.90 16.95 3.81
CA ASP A 178 8.36 17.81 2.71
C ASP A 178 7.47 19.08 2.57
N GLY A 179 7.07 19.64 3.72
CA GLY A 179 6.25 20.85 3.82
C GLY A 179 4.76 20.68 3.52
N LYS A 180 4.26 19.46 3.29
CA LYS A 180 2.86 19.17 3.00
C LYS A 180 2.19 18.32 4.07
N LEU A 181 0.91 18.58 4.36
CA LEU A 181 0.10 17.84 5.31
C LEU A 181 -0.20 16.43 4.77
N GLN A 182 0.24 15.40 5.47
CA GLN A 182 0.07 13.99 5.06
C GLN A 182 -0.96 13.24 5.91
N SER A 183 -1.16 13.65 7.17
CA SER A 183 -2.10 12.99 8.07
C SER A 183 -2.67 13.98 9.08
N ILE A 184 -3.93 13.75 9.43
CA ILE A 184 -4.68 14.43 10.47
C ILE A 184 -5.18 13.35 11.44
N ASN A 185 -4.75 13.42 12.69
CA ASN A 185 -5.22 12.54 13.76
C ASN A 185 -5.88 13.40 14.84
N ASN A 186 -7.19 13.22 15.03
CA ASN A 186 -8.03 13.98 15.96
C ASN A 186 -8.65 13.11 17.05
#